data_AF-A0A0F6YK72-F1
#
_entry.id   AF-A0A0F6YK72-F1
#
_cell.length_a   1.000
_cell.length_b   1.000
_cell.length_c   1.000
_cell.angle_alpha   90.00
_cell.angle_beta   90.00
_cell.angle_gamma   90.00
#
_symmetry.space_group_name_H-M   'P 1'
#
loop_
_entity.id
_entity.type
_entity.pdbx_description
1 polymer ?
#
loop_
_entity_poly.entity_id
_entity_poly.type
_entity_poly.pdbx_seq_one_letter_code
_entity_poly.pdbx_strand_id
1 'polypeptide(L)'
;MGAAPSGESASIQKREARAGGVSMKGEVRNPTTVWLVAIFTCGLGPLYYFYTMFTELKNYLGRDDINPIVELLIAWVCAPYALMRLGGYIQEARQRSGVANAENNWVNYLLFLFACGFGWAKIQEDMNSIWQGGGGAPATF
;
A
#
# COMPACT_ATOMS: atom_id res chain seq x y z
N MET A 1 -26.89 -37.79 -21.39
CA MET A 1 -26.46 -37.86 -19.97
C MET A 1 -25.44 -36.76 -19.72
N GLY A 2 -25.85 -35.63 -19.13
CA GLY A 2 -24.93 -34.57 -18.69
C GLY A 2 -24.77 -34.68 -17.18
N ALA A 3 -23.63 -35.18 -16.71
CA ALA A 3 -23.34 -35.28 -15.29
C ALA A 3 -23.15 -33.85 -14.72
N ALA A 4 -23.97 -33.50 -13.73
CA ALA A 4 -23.79 -32.26 -12.97
C ALA A 4 -22.43 -32.30 -12.26
N PRO A 5 -21.60 -31.24 -12.34
CA PRO A 5 -20.34 -31.21 -11.61
C PRO A 5 -20.63 -31.19 -10.10
N SER A 6 -19.94 -32.09 -9.39
CA SER A 6 -20.07 -32.31 -7.95
C SER A 6 -19.75 -31.03 -7.17
N GLY A 7 -20.42 -30.84 -6.02
CA GLY A 7 -20.30 -29.64 -5.18
C GLY A 7 -18.87 -29.32 -4.69
N GLU A 8 -17.92 -30.24 -4.87
CA GLU A 8 -16.51 -30.04 -4.61
C GLU A 8 -15.88 -29.03 -5.59
N SER A 9 -16.24 -29.07 -6.87
CA SER A 9 -15.76 -28.15 -7.90
C SER A 9 -16.20 -26.71 -7.63
N ALA A 10 -17.41 -26.52 -7.10
CA ALA A 10 -17.92 -25.21 -6.71
C ALA A 10 -17.22 -24.66 -5.46
N SER A 11 -16.84 -25.53 -4.52
CA SER A 11 -16.07 -25.13 -3.34
C SER A 11 -14.61 -24.80 -3.65
N ILE A 12 -14.01 -25.52 -4.61
CA ILE A 12 -12.67 -25.23 -5.15
C ILE A 12 -12.70 -23.94 -5.97
N GLN A 13 -13.67 -23.74 -6.87
CA GLN A 13 -13.82 -22.46 -7.58
C GLN A 13 -14.08 -21.28 -6.63
N LYS A 14 -14.82 -21.47 -5.54
CA LYS A 14 -15.05 -20.40 -4.54
C LYS A 14 -13.82 -20.13 -3.67
N ARG A 15 -12.97 -21.13 -3.44
CA ARG A 15 -11.65 -20.98 -2.79
C ARG A 15 -10.62 -20.37 -3.73
N GLU A 16 -10.62 -20.75 -5.00
CA GLU A 16 -9.80 -20.17 -6.08
C GLU A 16 -10.26 -18.78 -6.47
N ALA A 17 -11.54 -18.44 -6.37
CA ALA A 17 -12.02 -17.06 -6.50
C ALA A 17 -11.67 -16.22 -5.26
N ARG A 18 -11.56 -16.84 -4.07
CA ARG A 18 -11.01 -16.20 -2.87
C ARG A 18 -9.49 -16.07 -2.91
N ALA A 19 -8.78 -16.98 -3.59
CA ALA A 19 -7.33 -16.98 -3.74
C ALA A 19 -6.85 -16.24 -5.01
N GLY A 20 -7.73 -16.09 -5.98
CA GLY A 20 -7.54 -15.47 -7.30
C GLY A 20 -8.31 -14.16 -7.46
N GLY A 21 -8.93 -13.65 -6.39
CA GLY A 21 -9.00 -12.21 -6.20
C GLY A 21 -7.56 -11.77 -5.98
N VAL A 22 -6.88 -11.41 -7.08
CA VAL A 22 -5.49 -10.95 -7.07
C VAL A 22 -5.43 -9.76 -6.11
N SER A 23 -5.15 -10.03 -4.84
CA SER A 23 -4.69 -9.04 -3.89
C SER A 23 -3.32 -8.69 -4.42
N MET A 24 -3.28 -7.73 -5.35
CA MET A 24 -2.04 -7.20 -5.93
C MET A 24 -1.27 -6.60 -4.77
N LYS A 25 -0.46 -7.44 -4.12
CA LYS A 25 0.44 -7.04 -3.05
C LYS A 25 1.38 -6.02 -3.65
N GLY A 26 1.55 -4.91 -2.94
CA GLY A 26 2.48 -3.89 -3.37
C GLY A 26 3.90 -4.44 -3.45
N GLU A 27 4.72 -3.66 -4.11
CA GLU A 27 6.10 -4.06 -4.37
C GLU A 27 7.01 -3.74 -3.19
N VAL A 28 7.90 -4.67 -2.87
CA VAL A 28 8.93 -4.43 -1.85
C VAL A 28 9.98 -3.52 -2.46
N ARG A 29 10.24 -2.38 -1.84
CA ARG A 29 11.04 -1.30 -2.43
C ARG A 29 12.14 -0.85 -1.49
N ASN A 30 13.35 -0.57 -1.98
CA ASN A 30 14.43 -0.08 -1.11
C ASN A 30 14.08 1.33 -0.58
N PRO A 31 13.92 1.53 0.75
CA PRO A 31 13.54 2.81 1.33
C PRO A 31 14.51 3.94 0.99
N THR A 32 15.80 3.63 0.89
CA THR A 32 16.86 4.60 0.55
C THR A 32 16.73 5.09 -0.89
N THR A 33 16.35 4.21 -1.83
CA THR A 33 16.14 4.59 -3.23
C THR A 33 14.94 5.52 -3.36
N VAL A 34 13.83 5.24 -2.66
CA VAL A 34 12.64 6.10 -2.66
C VAL A 34 12.95 7.48 -2.07
N TRP A 35 13.75 7.53 -0.99
CA TRP A 35 14.22 8.78 -0.39
C TRP A 35 15.11 9.60 -1.34
N LEU A 36 16.07 8.96 -2.01
CA LEU A 36 16.93 9.64 -2.99
C LEU A 36 16.10 10.21 -4.15
N VAL A 37 15.15 9.45 -4.69
CA VAL A 37 14.26 9.95 -5.75
C VAL A 37 13.42 11.13 -5.27
N ALA A 38 12.93 11.11 -4.03
CA ALA A 38 12.17 12.22 -3.46
C ALA A 38 12.99 13.52 -3.38
N ILE A 39 14.26 13.44 -2.99
CA ILE A 39 15.18 14.58 -2.91
C ILE A 39 15.56 15.08 -4.31
N PHE A 40 15.98 14.18 -5.20
CA PHE A 40 16.46 14.55 -6.54
C PHE A 40 15.37 15.11 -7.45
N THR A 41 14.10 14.73 -7.23
CA THR A 41 12.96 15.22 -8.03
C THR A 41 12.30 16.49 -7.46
N CYS A 42 12.91 17.15 -6.46
CA CYS A 42 12.36 18.36 -5.82
C CYS A 42 10.90 18.20 -5.36
N GLY A 43 10.49 17.01 -4.92
CA GLY A 43 9.12 16.77 -4.45
C GLY A 43 8.07 16.48 -5.54
N LEU A 44 8.45 16.38 -6.83
CA LEU A 44 7.53 15.91 -7.89
C LEU A 44 7.46 14.38 -8.02
N GLY A 45 8.59 13.68 -7.88
CA GLY A 45 8.63 12.21 -7.88
C GLY A 45 7.74 11.55 -6.81
N PRO A 46 7.63 12.09 -5.59
CA PRO A 46 6.76 11.55 -4.56
C PRO A 46 5.26 11.58 -4.86
N LEU A 47 4.80 12.38 -5.82
CA LEU A 47 3.40 12.33 -6.28
C LEU A 47 3.09 11.03 -7.01
N TYR A 48 4.02 10.59 -7.87
CA TYR A 48 3.91 9.28 -8.51
C TYR A 48 3.90 8.17 -7.45
N TYR A 49 4.75 8.27 -6.42
CA TYR A 49 4.77 7.31 -5.31
C TYR A 49 3.48 7.34 -4.49
N PHE A 50 2.89 8.51 -4.19
CA PHE A 50 1.60 8.57 -3.52
C PHE A 50 0.53 7.83 -4.32
N TYR A 51 0.45 8.09 -5.63
CA TYR A 51 -0.51 7.44 -6.50
C TYR A 51 -0.35 5.91 -6.49
N THR A 52 0.89 5.40 -6.61
CA THR A 52 1.15 3.95 -6.58
C THR A 52 0.80 3.35 -5.22
N MET A 53 1.19 3.99 -4.11
CA MET A 53 0.89 3.51 -2.76
C MET A 53 -0.62 3.41 -2.50
N PHE A 54 -1.40 4.42 -2.87
CA PHE A 54 -2.86 4.37 -2.72
C PHE A 54 -3.50 3.33 -3.64
N THR A 55 -2.95 3.10 -4.83
CA THR A 55 -3.41 2.04 -5.74
C THR A 55 -3.15 0.64 -5.16
N GLU A 56 -1.96 0.41 -4.61
CA GLU A 56 -1.60 -0.84 -3.93
C GLU A 56 -2.47 -1.08 -2.70
N LEU A 57 -2.68 -0.06 -1.87
CA LEU A 57 -3.55 -0.12 -0.70
C LEU A 57 -5.02 -0.36 -1.09
N LYS A 58 -5.51 0.29 -2.16
CA LYS A 58 -6.84 0.06 -2.71
C LYS A 58 -7.04 -1.40 -3.07
N ASN A 59 -6.11 -1.95 -3.86
CA ASN A 59 -6.17 -3.33 -4.33
C ASN A 59 -6.01 -4.33 -3.18
N TYR A 60 -5.14 -4.03 -2.21
CA TYR A 60 -4.91 -4.89 -1.05
C TYR A 60 -6.10 -4.91 -0.09
N LEU A 61 -6.68 -3.76 0.21
CA LEU A 61 -7.82 -3.63 1.11
C LEU A 61 -9.15 -4.02 0.45
N GLY A 62 -9.20 -4.07 -0.88
CA GLY A 62 -10.41 -4.35 -1.66
C GLY A 62 -11.47 -3.26 -1.51
N ARG A 63 -11.02 -1.99 -1.46
CA ARG A 63 -11.84 -0.83 -1.12
C ARG A 63 -12.05 0.08 -2.32
N ASP A 64 -13.29 0.29 -2.73
CA ASP A 64 -13.59 1.20 -3.84
C ASP A 64 -13.65 2.68 -3.44
N ASP A 65 -13.77 2.96 -2.14
CA ASP A 65 -13.76 4.29 -1.54
C ASP A 65 -12.37 4.96 -1.58
N ILE A 66 -11.30 4.17 -1.73
CA ILE A 66 -9.95 4.69 -1.94
C ILE A 66 -9.82 5.06 -3.41
N ASN A 67 -9.80 6.36 -3.70
CA ASN A 67 -9.54 6.88 -5.04
C ASN A 67 -8.14 7.50 -5.12
N PRO A 68 -7.15 6.83 -5.76
CA PRO A 68 -5.76 7.29 -5.81
C PRO A 68 -5.59 8.68 -6.41
N ILE A 69 -6.45 9.08 -7.35
CA ILE A 69 -6.40 10.41 -7.98
C ILE A 69 -6.87 11.49 -6.99
N VAL A 70 -7.94 11.22 -6.24
CA VAL A 70 -8.44 12.15 -5.23
C VAL A 70 -7.44 12.29 -4.09
N GLU A 71 -6.87 11.19 -3.62
CA GLU A 71 -5.85 11.23 -2.57
C GLU A 71 -4.58 11.96 -3.03
N LEU A 72 -4.22 11.87 -4.32
CA LEU A 72 -3.12 12.62 -4.91
C LEU A 72 -3.41 14.13 -4.92
N LEU A 73 -4.61 14.54 -5.34
CA LEU A 73 -5.04 15.95 -5.29
C LEU A 73 -5.03 16.49 -3.86
N ILE A 74 -5.47 15.67 -2.91
CA ILE A 74 -5.41 15.99 -1.48
C ILE A 74 -3.95 16.13 -1.02
N ALA A 75 -3.04 15.25 -1.43
CA ALA A 75 -1.62 15.35 -1.10
C ALA A 75 -0.98 16.64 -1.65
N TRP A 76 -1.40 17.07 -2.84
CA TRP A 76 -0.94 18.32 -3.46
C TRP A 76 -1.47 19.57 -2.73
N VAL A 77 -2.74 19.58 -2.34
CA VAL A 77 -3.37 20.74 -1.68
C VAL A 77 -3.07 20.77 -0.18
N CYS A 78 -3.02 19.62 0.47
CA CYS A 78 -2.86 19.46 1.92
C CYS A 78 -2.12 18.16 2.26
N ALA A 79 -0.79 18.18 2.11
CA ALA A 79 0.08 17.04 2.42
C ALA A 79 -0.12 16.43 3.83
N PRO A 80 -0.30 17.21 4.93
CA PRO A 80 -0.52 16.63 6.26
C PRO A 80 -1.79 15.78 6.34
N TYR A 81 -2.87 16.22 5.68
CA TYR A 81 -4.13 15.50 5.68
C TYR A 81 -4.04 14.21 4.86
N ALA A 82 -3.35 14.23 3.71
CA ALA A 82 -3.06 13.03 2.94
C ALA A 82 -2.25 11.99 3.74
N LEU A 83 -1.24 12.44 4.48
CA LEU A 83 -0.42 11.56 5.33
C LEU A 83 -1.23 10.93 6.47
N MET A 84 -2.16 11.69 7.08
CA MET A 84 -3.06 11.18 8.10
C MET A 84 -3.94 10.03 7.57
N ARG A 85 -4.51 10.19 6.37
CA ARG A 85 -5.30 9.15 5.71
C ARG A 85 -4.44 7.95 5.32
N LEU A 86 -3.27 8.20 4.74
CA LEU A 86 -2.32 7.16 4.36
C LEU A 86 -1.91 6.31 5.56
N GLY A 87 -1.56 6.94 6.69
CA GLY A 87 -1.21 6.22 7.91
C GLY A 87 -2.34 5.34 8.44
N GLY A 88 -3.60 5.77 8.32
CA GLY A 88 -4.77 4.96 8.64
C GLY A 88 -4.90 3.73 7.74
N TYR A 89 -4.72 3.88 6.42
CA TYR A 89 -4.79 2.75 5.49
C TYR A 89 -3.62 1.77 5.67
N ILE A 90 -2.41 2.26 5.92
CA ILE A 90 -1.23 1.43 6.22
C ILE A 90 -1.44 0.67 7.53
N GLN A 91 -2.00 1.32 8.55
CA GLN A 91 -2.35 0.66 9.81
C GLN A 91 -3.34 -0.49 9.58
N GLU A 92 -4.43 -0.23 8.84
CA GLU A 92 -5.42 -1.25 8.51
C GLU A 92 -4.79 -2.41 7.72
N ALA A 93 -3.95 -2.09 6.74
CA ALA A 93 -3.24 -3.09 5.94
C ALA A 93 -2.28 -3.94 6.80
N ARG A 94 -1.57 -3.33 7.75
CA ARG A 94 -0.71 -4.02 8.74
C ARG A 94 -1.49 -4.93 9.67
N GLN A 95 -2.67 -4.48 10.13
CA GLN A 95 -3.56 -5.32 10.94
C GLN A 95 -4.02 -6.55 10.15
N ARG A 96 -4.39 -6.36 8.88
CA ARG A 96 -4.81 -7.47 7.99
C ARG A 96 -3.66 -8.42 7.64
N SER A 97 -2.42 -7.92 7.55
CA SER A 97 -1.24 -8.76 7.30
C SER A 97 -0.70 -9.46 8.55
N GLY A 98 -1.31 -9.27 9.72
CA GLY A 98 -0.91 -9.92 10.98
C GLY A 98 0.31 -9.29 11.67
N VAL A 99 0.67 -8.04 11.34
CA VAL A 99 1.74 -7.32 12.03
C VAL A 99 1.26 -6.92 13.42
N ALA A 100 1.98 -7.36 14.46
CA ALA A 100 1.70 -6.99 15.85
C ALA A 100 1.91 -5.48 16.06
N ASN A 101 1.04 -4.85 16.86
CA ASN A 101 1.09 -3.42 17.18
C ASN A 101 1.09 -2.49 15.94
N ALA A 102 0.17 -2.74 15.01
CA ALA A 102 -0.08 -1.82 13.92
C ALA A 102 -0.61 -0.47 14.45
N GLU A 103 0.28 0.50 14.60
CA GLU A 103 -0.01 1.88 14.98
C GLU A 103 -0.10 2.81 13.77
N ASN A 104 -0.94 3.84 13.88
CA ASN A 104 -1.01 4.90 12.89
C ASN A 104 0.19 5.84 13.02
N ASN A 105 1.15 5.71 12.11
CA ASN A 105 2.43 6.42 12.14
C ASN A 105 2.41 7.74 11.34
N TRP A 106 1.24 8.31 11.04
CA TRP A 106 1.14 9.53 10.21
C TRP A 106 1.91 10.74 10.77
N VAL A 107 1.93 10.90 12.10
CA VAL A 107 2.68 11.97 12.77
C VAL A 107 4.19 11.79 12.54
N ASN A 108 4.67 10.55 12.60
CA ASN A 108 6.07 10.22 12.32
C ASN A 108 6.39 10.49 10.84
N TYR A 109 5.51 10.11 9.92
CA TYR A 109 5.69 10.42 8.49
C TYR A 109 5.81 11.92 8.25
N LEU A 110 4.97 12.72 8.90
CA LEU A 110 5.00 14.18 8.79
C LEU A 110 6.29 14.77 9.38
N LEU A 111 6.67 14.37 10.60
CA LEU A 111 7.90 14.82 11.26
C LEU A 111 9.15 14.50 10.42
N PHE A 112 9.25 13.27 9.92
CA PHE A 112 10.38 12.84 9.10
C PHE A 112 10.34 13.42 7.68
N LEU A 113 9.17 13.80 7.15
CA LEU A 113 9.08 14.52 5.88
C LEU A 113 9.72 15.91 6.00
N PHE A 114 9.44 16.64 7.08
CA PHE A 114 10.05 17.94 7.36
C PHE A 114 11.52 17.85 7.75
N ALA A 115 11.93 16.76 8.40
CA ALA A 115 13.33 16.46 8.69
C ALA A 115 14.05 15.89 7.45
N CYS A 116 14.17 16.67 6.37
CA CYS A 116 14.96 16.32 5.18
C CYS A 116 14.39 15.15 4.34
N GLY A 117 13.07 14.98 4.29
CA GLY A 117 12.41 14.00 3.41
C GLY A 117 12.50 12.54 3.86
N PHE A 118 13.11 12.23 5.03
CA PHE A 118 13.21 10.88 5.59
C PHE A 118 11.85 10.18 5.80
N GLY A 119 10.75 10.93 5.82
CA GLY A 119 9.40 10.39 5.92
C GLY A 119 9.08 9.38 4.83
N TRP A 120 9.63 9.56 3.63
CA TRP A 120 9.47 8.62 2.51
C TRP A 120 10.08 7.25 2.77
N ALA A 121 11.26 7.20 3.38
CA ALA A 121 11.89 5.94 3.76
C ALA A 121 11.03 5.21 4.80
N LYS A 122 10.52 5.93 5.81
CA LYS A 122 9.71 5.33 6.87
C LYS A 122 8.37 4.79 6.38
N ILE A 123 7.68 5.52 5.48
CA ILE A 123 6.46 5.04 4.83
C ILE A 123 6.77 3.76 4.05
N GLN A 124 7.89 3.74 3.30
CA GLN A 124 8.27 2.59 2.49
C GLN A 124 8.63 1.36 3.32
N GLU A 125 9.35 1.52 4.43
CA GLU A 125 9.58 0.45 5.40
C GLU A 125 8.25 -0.12 5.92
N ASP A 126 7.28 0.76 6.18
CA ASP A 126 6.00 0.33 6.74
C ASP A 126 5.13 -0.43 5.74
N MET A 127 5.21 -0.06 4.47
CA MET A 127 4.60 -0.80 3.38
C MET A 127 5.31 -2.13 3.13
N ASN A 128 6.64 -2.13 3.12
CA ASN A 128 7.42 -3.35 2.92
C ASN A 128 7.13 -4.42 3.97
N SER A 129 6.91 -4.04 5.23
CA SER A 129 6.56 -5.02 6.27
C SER A 129 5.21 -5.71 5.99
N ILE A 130 4.25 -5.00 5.38
CA ILE A 130 2.97 -5.60 4.95
C ILE A 130 3.24 -6.60 3.82
N TRP A 131 4.05 -6.21 2.84
CA TRP A 131 4.34 -7.00 1.65
C TRP A 131 5.20 -8.23 1.95
N GLN A 132 6.19 -8.13 2.85
CA GLN A 132 7.04 -9.25 3.25
C GLN A 132 6.26 -10.30 4.06
N GLY A 133 5.31 -9.88 4.91
CA GLY A 133 4.43 -10.82 5.63
C GLY A 133 3.43 -11.55 4.72
N GLY A 134 3.15 -11.01 3.54
CA GLY A 134 2.21 -11.58 2.57
C GLY A 134 2.84 -12.27 1.36
N GLY A 135 4.14 -12.13 1.08
CA GLY A 135 4.72 -12.60 -0.19
C GLY A 135 4.49 -11.61 -1.34
N GLY A 136 4.92 -10.35 -1.15
CA GLY A 136 4.92 -9.30 -2.18
C GLY A 136 5.87 -9.60 -3.34
N ALA A 137 5.60 -8.98 -4.49
CA ALA A 137 6.44 -9.10 -5.68
C ALA A 137 7.84 -8.49 -5.44
N PRO A 138 8.92 -9.08 -6.01
CA PRO A 138 10.27 -8.55 -5.89
C PRO A 138 10.35 -7.15 -6.50
N ALA A 139 11.20 -6.31 -5.91
CA ALA A 139 11.43 -4.93 -6.33
C ALA A 139 11.72 -4.82 -7.85
N THR A 140 10.95 -4.04 -8.58
CA THR A 140 11.31 -3.47 -9.89
C THR A 140 11.93 -2.10 -9.66
N PHE A 141 13.18 -2.11 -9.17
CA PHE A 141 14.11 -1.00 -9.31
C PHE A 141 15.47 -1.50 -9.74
#